data_AF-A0A842S7J5-F1
#
_entry.id   AF-A0A842S7J5-F1
#
_cell.length_a   1.000
_cell.length_b   1.000
_cell.length_c   1.000
_cell.angle_alpha   90.00
_cell.angle_beta   90.00
_cell.angle_gamma   90.00
#
_symmetry.space_group_name_H-M   'P 1'
#
loop_
_entity.id
_entity.type
_entity.pdbx_description
1 polymer ?
#
loop_
_entity_poly.entity_id
_entity_poly.type
_entity_poly.pdbx_seq_one_letter_code
_entity_poly.pdbx_strand_id
1 'polypeptide(L)'
;MERIKSFVNDLSIAALERNTNIAAIAIMSDSGEIIEQTSNWDLKKETQVLLNVLNGKQSFTLNNINYTITKRTTEGITGTSEGGMGYVFFVPHEKNIVLSYAMPQADPITALEFLISYTRDNFPKT
;
A
#
# COMPACT_ATOMS: atom_id res chain seq x y z
N MET A 1 -7.07 -14.08 10.84
CA MET A 1 -6.10 -14.28 9.74
C MET A 1 -6.79 -14.63 8.42
N GLU A 2 -7.63 -15.66 8.35
CA GLU A 2 -8.29 -16.04 7.07
C GLU A 2 -9.08 -14.92 6.39
N ARG A 3 -9.79 -14.07 7.16
CA ARG A 3 -10.52 -12.92 6.60
C ARG A 3 -9.61 -11.86 5.97
N ILE A 4 -8.46 -11.58 6.59
CA ILE A 4 -7.48 -10.61 6.05
C ILE A 4 -6.84 -11.17 4.79
N LYS A 5 -6.51 -12.47 4.79
CA LYS A 5 -6.01 -13.16 3.61
C LYS A 5 -7.02 -13.14 2.46
N SER A 6 -8.31 -13.39 2.74
CA SER A 6 -9.38 -13.25 1.74
C SER A 6 -9.42 -11.83 1.21
N PHE A 7 -9.44 -10.83 2.10
CA PHE A 7 -9.44 -9.42 1.70
C PHE A 7 -8.28 -9.06 0.76
N VAL A 8 -7.05 -9.49 1.07
CA VAL A 8 -5.88 -9.24 0.19
C VAL A 8 -6.04 -9.90 -1.17
N ASN A 9 -6.56 -11.14 -1.21
CA ASN A 9 -6.83 -11.83 -2.47
C ASN A 9 -7.92 -11.13 -3.29
N ASP A 10 -9.03 -10.79 -2.65
CA ASP A 10 -10.18 -10.15 -3.28
C ASP A 10 -9.83 -8.74 -3.79
N LEU A 11 -9.05 -7.98 -3.02
CA LEU A 11 -8.50 -6.69 -3.43
C LEU A 11 -7.56 -6.84 -4.63
N SER A 12 -6.70 -7.86 -4.64
CA SER A 12 -5.79 -8.13 -5.77
C SER A 12 -6.56 -8.44 -7.06
N ILE A 13 -7.63 -9.24 -6.96
CA ILE A 13 -8.51 -9.57 -8.09
C ILE A 13 -9.22 -8.31 -8.58
N ALA A 14 -9.85 -7.55 -7.68
CA ALA A 14 -10.57 -6.33 -8.04
C ALA A 14 -9.65 -5.27 -8.66
N ALA A 15 -8.41 -5.16 -8.19
CA ALA A 15 -7.40 -4.27 -8.75
C ALA A 15 -7.06 -4.64 -10.20
N LEU A 16 -6.91 -5.95 -10.48
CA LEU A 16 -6.66 -6.47 -11.82
C LEU A 16 -7.85 -6.21 -12.75
N GLU A 17 -9.07 -6.53 -12.31
CA GLU A 17 -10.29 -6.32 -13.10
C GLU A 17 -10.54 -4.86 -13.47
N ARG A 18 -10.12 -3.93 -12.59
CA ARG A 18 -10.21 -2.49 -12.81
C ARG A 18 -8.99 -1.88 -13.51
N ASN A 19 -8.02 -2.70 -13.91
CA ASN A 19 -6.80 -2.27 -14.58
C ASN A 19 -6.04 -1.16 -13.83
N THR A 20 -6.01 -1.23 -12.49
CA THR A 20 -5.34 -0.21 -11.66
C THR A 20 -3.82 -0.30 -11.69
N ASN A 21 -3.28 -1.38 -12.28
CA ASN A 21 -1.84 -1.68 -12.34
C ASN A 21 -1.18 -1.83 -10.95
N ILE A 22 -1.97 -2.11 -9.91
CA ILE A 22 -1.46 -2.56 -8.61
C ILE A 22 -0.92 -3.97 -8.77
N ALA A 23 0.34 -4.17 -8.35
CA ALA A 23 1.05 -5.43 -8.52
C ALA A 23 1.32 -6.13 -7.18
N ALA A 24 1.36 -5.41 -6.06
CA ALA A 24 1.52 -6.02 -4.75
C ALA A 24 0.73 -5.28 -3.68
N ILE A 25 0.31 -6.04 -2.66
CA ILE A 25 -0.48 -5.56 -1.53
C ILE A 25 0.08 -6.17 -0.25
N ALA A 26 0.10 -5.39 0.83
CA ALA A 26 0.40 -5.87 2.17
C ALA A 26 -0.48 -5.16 3.20
N ILE A 27 -0.71 -5.82 4.33
CA ILE A 27 -1.42 -5.28 5.49
C ILE A 27 -0.44 -5.22 6.63
N MET A 28 -0.27 -4.02 7.17
CA MET A 28 0.60 -3.75 8.32
C MET A 28 -0.24 -3.25 9.49
N SER A 29 0.06 -3.65 10.72
CA SER A 29 -0.52 -3.02 11.91
C SER A 29 0.02 -1.61 12.13
N ASP A 30 -0.65 -0.82 12.96
CA ASP A 30 -0.15 0.47 13.46
C ASP A 30 1.17 0.36 14.25
N SER A 31 1.46 -0.81 14.82
CA SER A 31 2.74 -1.13 15.45
C SER A 31 3.86 -1.49 14.47
N GLY A 32 3.55 -1.64 13.18
CA GLY A 32 4.51 -1.96 12.13
C GLY A 32 4.71 -3.46 11.86
N GLU A 33 3.87 -4.34 12.40
CA GLU A 33 3.91 -5.78 12.09
C GLU A 33 3.23 -6.05 10.74
N ILE A 34 3.89 -6.79 9.84
CA ILE A 34 3.26 -7.25 8.60
C ILE A 34 2.35 -8.45 8.92
N ILE A 35 1.05 -8.24 8.78
CA ILE A 35 0.00 -9.23 9.07
C ILE A 35 -0.19 -10.19 7.89
N GLU A 36 -0.21 -9.66 6.67
CA GLU A 36 -0.40 -10.41 5.43
C GLU A 36 0.24 -9.66 4.25
N GLN A 37 0.74 -10.37 3.24
CA GLN A 37 1.31 -9.76 2.04
C GLN A 37 1.22 -10.70 0.83
N THR A 38 1.13 -10.13 -0.37
CA THR A 38 1.22 -10.91 -1.61
C THR A 38 2.63 -11.51 -1.75
N SER A 39 2.72 -12.71 -2.35
CA SER A 39 3.97 -13.48 -2.41
C SER A 39 5.12 -12.82 -3.17
N ASN A 40 4.83 -11.83 -4.02
CA ASN A 40 5.81 -11.11 -4.82
C ASN A 40 6.43 -9.90 -4.11
N TRP A 41 6.12 -9.69 -2.83
CA TRP A 41 6.61 -8.56 -2.06
C TRP A 41 6.88 -8.98 -0.61
N ASP A 42 8.09 -8.70 -0.12
CA ASP A 42 8.45 -8.97 1.28
C ASP A 42 8.85 -7.69 2.00
N LEU A 43 7.98 -7.23 2.90
CA LEU A 43 8.16 -5.99 3.65
C LEU A 43 8.65 -6.20 5.07
N LYS A 44 8.84 -7.45 5.50
CA LYS A 44 9.13 -7.77 6.92
C LYS A 44 10.39 -7.11 7.47
N LYS A 45 11.35 -6.79 6.60
CA LYS A 45 12.61 -6.10 6.97
C LYS A 45 12.56 -4.58 6.78
N GLU A 46 11.47 -4.07 6.22
CA GLU A 46 11.31 -2.67 5.81
C GLU A 46 10.30 -1.92 6.70
N THR A 47 9.75 -2.57 7.72
CA THR A 47 8.68 -2.05 8.57
C THR A 47 9.03 -0.71 9.22
N GLN A 48 10.27 -0.54 9.69
CA GLN A 48 10.71 0.73 10.27
C GLN A 48 10.73 1.87 9.25
N VAL A 49 11.07 1.58 8.00
CA VAL A 49 11.02 2.56 6.91
C VAL A 49 9.59 3.01 6.66
N LEU A 50 8.66 2.05 6.60
CA LEU A 50 7.23 2.29 6.41
C LEU A 50 6.62 3.11 7.55
N LEU A 51 6.95 2.77 8.80
CA LEU A 51 6.54 3.54 9.99
C LEU A 51 7.04 4.99 9.95
N ASN A 52 8.29 5.21 9.50
CA ASN A 52 8.83 6.56 9.38
C ASN A 52 8.03 7.41 8.38
N VAL A 53 7.55 6.81 7.29
CA VAL A 53 6.67 7.50 6.31
C VAL A 53 5.34 7.88 6.96
N LEU A 54 4.73 6.99 7.73
CA LEU A 54 3.51 7.28 8.49
C LEU A 54 3.73 8.42 9.49
N ASN A 55 4.91 8.47 10.11
CA ASN A 55 5.35 9.54 11.02
C ASN A 55 5.82 10.83 10.34
N GLY A 56 5.58 10.99 9.04
CA GLY A 56 5.78 12.27 8.34
C GLY A 56 7.07 12.39 7.53
N LYS A 57 7.89 11.33 7.43
CA LYS A 57 9.05 11.32 6.54
C LYS A 57 8.60 11.54 5.08
N GLN A 58 9.31 12.41 4.36
CA GLN A 58 8.96 12.85 3.00
C GLN A 58 9.67 12.08 1.89
N SER A 59 10.63 11.22 2.23
CA SER A 59 11.30 10.33 1.30
C SER A 59 11.73 9.04 2.00
N PHE A 60 11.85 7.95 1.25
CA PHE A 60 12.25 6.67 1.77
C PHE A 60 12.84 5.77 0.69
N THR A 61 13.62 4.78 1.12
CA THR A 61 14.16 3.76 0.23
C THR A 61 13.49 2.44 0.57
N LEU A 62 12.90 1.77 -0.42
CA LEU A 62 12.26 0.48 -0.27
C LEU A 62 12.79 -0.46 -1.35
N ASN A 63 13.31 -1.62 -0.98
CA ASN A 63 13.93 -2.57 -1.92
C ASN A 63 14.98 -1.91 -2.85
N ASN A 64 15.83 -1.04 -2.29
CA ASN A 64 16.84 -0.25 -3.01
C ASN A 64 16.28 0.77 -4.04
N ILE A 65 14.98 1.06 -4.01
CA ILE A 65 14.35 2.09 -4.85
C ILE A 65 14.01 3.29 -3.97
N ASN A 66 14.43 4.48 -4.39
CA ASN A 66 14.12 5.74 -3.69
C ASN A 66 12.75 6.27 -4.13
N TYR A 67 11.95 6.63 -3.14
CA TYR A 67 10.63 7.22 -3.31
C TYR A 67 10.56 8.56 -2.58
N THR A 68 9.89 9.52 -3.21
CA THR A 68 9.51 10.80 -2.60
C THR A 68 8.00 10.86 -2.44
N ILE A 69 7.53 11.38 -1.30
CA ILE A 69 6.11 11.55 -1.04
C ILE A 69 5.57 12.70 -1.87
N THR A 70 4.63 12.40 -2.76
CA THR A 70 4.00 13.37 -3.68
C THR A 70 2.60 13.77 -3.26
N LYS A 71 1.94 12.94 -2.45
CA LYS A 71 0.63 13.23 -1.85
C LYS A 71 0.56 12.68 -0.44
N ARG A 72 0.01 13.47 0.49
CA ARG A 72 -0.29 13.06 1.86
C ARG A 72 -1.63 13.65 2.28
N THR A 73 -2.59 12.79 2.54
CA THR A 73 -3.87 13.13 3.16
C THR A 73 -4.10 12.21 4.35
N THR A 74 -5.19 12.44 5.09
CA THR A 74 -5.62 11.54 6.17
C THR A 74 -6.09 10.17 5.65
N GLU A 75 -6.56 10.10 4.41
CA GLU A 75 -7.07 8.87 3.81
C GLU A 75 -5.98 8.08 3.08
N GLY A 76 -4.90 8.74 2.65
CA GLY A 76 -3.77 8.01 2.09
C GLY A 76 -2.56 8.85 1.69
N ILE A 77 -1.48 8.15 1.40
CA ILE A 77 -0.18 8.69 1.05
C ILE A 77 0.28 8.05 -0.26
N THR A 78 0.85 8.84 -1.16
CA THR A 78 1.51 8.38 -2.39
C THR A 78 3.01 8.68 -2.31
N GLY A 79 3.82 7.64 -2.42
CA GLY A 79 5.25 7.73 -2.73
C GLY A 79 5.49 7.44 -4.21
N THR A 80 6.22 8.30 -4.90
CA THR A 80 6.59 8.13 -6.31
C THR A 80 8.07 7.79 -6.40
N SER A 81 8.41 6.74 -7.15
CA SER A 81 9.81 6.37 -7.39
C SER A 81 10.53 7.47 -8.17
N GLU A 82 11.71 7.87 -7.72
CA GLU A 82 12.55 8.85 -8.42
C GLU A 82 13.04 8.34 -9.78
N GLY A 83 13.29 7.03 -9.89
CA GLY A 83 13.67 6.36 -11.15
C GLY A 83 12.49 5.96 -12.05
N GLY A 84 11.26 6.41 -11.77
CA GLY A 84 10.08 6.04 -12.55
C GLY A 84 9.66 4.56 -12.42
N MET A 85 10.08 3.87 -11.35
CA MET A 85 9.78 2.46 -11.10
C MET A 85 8.38 2.21 -10.51
N GLY A 86 7.49 3.20 -10.55
CA GLY A 86 6.12 3.10 -10.07
C GLY A 86 5.89 3.81 -8.73
N TYR A 87 4.89 3.34 -8.01
CA TYR A 87 4.29 4.05 -6.88
C TYR A 87 4.12 3.11 -5.68
N VAL A 88 4.21 3.69 -4.48
CA VAL A 88 3.86 3.02 -3.24
C VAL A 88 2.75 3.82 -2.56
N PHE A 89 1.68 3.13 -2.17
CA PHE A 89 0.54 3.72 -1.48
C PHE A 89 0.48 3.24 -0.03
N PHE A 90 0.06 4.15 0.83
CA PHE A 90 -0.31 3.86 2.22
C PHE A 90 -1.74 4.32 2.41
N VAL A 91 -2.63 3.41 2.80
CA VAL A 91 -4.04 3.71 3.11
C VAL A 91 -4.28 3.29 4.56
N PRO A 92 -4.18 4.23 5.51
CA PRO A 92 -4.51 3.98 6.91
C PRO A 92 -5.99 3.61 7.06
N HIS A 93 -6.27 2.57 7.85
CA HIS A 93 -7.63 2.13 8.16
C HIS A 93 -7.68 1.53 9.57
N GLU A 94 -8.32 2.23 10.49
CA GLU A 94 -8.38 1.88 11.92
C GLU A 94 -6.96 1.65 12.49
N LYS A 95 -6.66 0.43 12.97
CA LYS A 95 -5.33 0.02 13.49
C LYS A 95 -4.46 -0.67 12.45
N ASN A 96 -4.85 -0.61 11.18
CA ASN A 96 -4.15 -1.25 10.07
C ASN A 96 -3.77 -0.22 9.01
N ILE A 97 -2.83 -0.59 8.17
CA ILE A 97 -2.40 0.17 7.01
C ILE A 97 -2.39 -0.79 5.83
N VAL A 98 -3.18 -0.47 4.81
CA VAL A 98 -3.09 -1.16 3.51
C VAL A 98 -1.95 -0.50 2.73
N LEU A 99 -0.94 -1.31 2.45
CA LEU A 99 0.22 -0.94 1.65
C LEU A 99 0.05 -1.52 0.27
N SER A 100 0.42 -0.77 -0.75
CA SER A 100 0.39 -1.28 -2.13
C SER A 100 1.53 -0.74 -2.95
N TYR A 101 2.04 -1.57 -3.85
CA TYR A 101 2.89 -1.16 -4.96
C TYR A 101 2.09 -1.21 -6.27
N ALA A 102 2.18 -0.13 -7.05
CA ALA A 102 1.67 -0.08 -8.41
C ALA A 102 2.78 0.20 -9.41
N MET A 103 2.67 -0.43 -10.58
CA MET A 103 3.66 -0.36 -11.65
C MET A 103 3.71 1.04 -12.28
N PRO A 104 4.79 1.40 -13.00
CA PRO A 104 4.98 2.72 -13.62
C PRO A 104 3.82 3.22 -14.49
N GLN A 105 3.10 2.31 -15.14
CA GLN A 105 1.97 2.64 -16.01
C GLN A 105 0.66 2.94 -15.25
N ALA A 106 0.63 2.79 -13.93
CA ALA A 106 -0.54 3.11 -13.13
C ALA A 106 -0.83 4.63 -13.16
N ASP A 107 -2.11 4.99 -13.20
CA ASP A 107 -2.53 6.32 -12.81
C ASP A 107 -2.56 6.41 -11.27
N PRO A 108 -1.68 7.21 -10.63
CA PRO A 108 -1.52 7.15 -9.18
C PRO A 108 -2.71 7.72 -8.41
N ILE A 109 -3.50 8.60 -9.03
CA ILE A 109 -4.69 9.17 -8.41
C ILE A 109 -5.79 8.11 -8.36
N THR A 110 -6.08 7.51 -9.51
CA THR A 110 -7.10 6.46 -9.67
C THR A 110 -6.76 5.23 -8.82
N ALA A 111 -5.49 4.81 -8.78
CA ALA A 111 -5.06 3.68 -7.98
C ALA A 111 -5.24 3.94 -6.47
N LEU A 112 -4.89 5.15 -5.99
CA LEU A 112 -5.08 5.53 -4.60
C LEU A 112 -6.58 5.60 -4.24
N GLU A 113 -7.40 6.24 -5.07
CA GLU A 113 -8.85 6.35 -4.85
C GLU A 113 -9.52 4.98 -4.81
N PHE A 114 -9.12 4.08 -5.70
CA PHE A 114 -9.57 2.69 -5.67
C PHE A 114 -9.20 2.01 -4.34
N LEU A 115 -7.94 2.10 -3.91
CA LEU A 115 -7.48 1.49 -2.66
C LEU A 115 -8.25 2.05 -1.44
N ILE A 116 -8.46 3.37 -1.39
CA ILE A 116 -9.22 4.03 -0.31
C ILE A 116 -10.66 3.50 -0.28
N SER A 117 -11.38 3.54 -1.41
CA SER A 117 -12.78 3.10 -1.44
C SER A 117 -12.90 1.61 -1.12
N TYR A 118 -12.08 0.77 -1.76
CA TYR A 118 -12.15 -0.67 -1.56
C TYR A 118 -11.85 -1.05 -0.11
N THR A 119 -10.82 -0.44 0.49
CA THR A 119 -10.48 -0.67 1.89
C THR A 119 -11.62 -0.25 2.80
N ARG A 120 -12.15 0.97 2.65
CA ARG A 120 -13.26 1.45 3.48
C ARG A 120 -14.48 0.52 3.44
N ASP A 121 -14.81 -0.01 2.27
CA ASP A 121 -16.07 -0.72 2.06
C ASP A 121 -15.95 -2.23 2.36
N ASN A 122 -14.74 -2.81 2.26
CA ASN A 122 -14.52 -4.26 2.31
C ASN A 122 -13.54 -4.73 3.39
N PHE A 123 -12.85 -3.83 4.10
CA PHE A 123 -11.88 -4.26 5.11
C PHE A 123 -12.58 -5.08 6.21
N PRO A 124 -12.03 -6.24 6.61
CA PRO A 124 -12.65 -7.08 7.62
C PRO A 124 -12.76 -6.35 8.96
N LYS A 125 -13.98 -6.26 9.51
CA LYS A 125 -14.18 -5.78 10.88
C LYS A 125 -13.46 -6.72 11.87
N THR A 126 -12.67 -6.14 12.76
CA THR A 126 -12.06 -6.83 13.91
C THR A 126 -13.09 -7.16 14.97
#